data_AF-A0A963D609-F1
#
_entry.id   AF-A0A963D609-F1
#
_cell.length_a   1.000
_cell.length_b   1.000
_cell.length_c   1.000
_cell.angle_alpha   90.00
_cell.angle_beta   90.00
_cell.angle_gamma   90.00
#
_symmetry.space_group_name_H-M   'P 1'
#
loop_
_entity.id
_entity.type
_entity.pdbx_description
1 polymer ?
#
loop_
_entity_poly.entity_id
_entity_poly.type
_entity_poly.pdbx_seq_one_letter_code
_entity_poly.pdbx_strand_id
1 'polypeptide(L)'
;GSTDTNDSDANPGTGETTYTTLESGESDLSWDMGIVATPARIGDRVWLDANANGVQDAGEAGVSGVTIELKDAGGTVIGSTTTDASGNYFFDVEPGTYSIAVTAPAGFVVTGQNLGGNEATDSDIDPATGMSDTVTVAAGETNLDLDAGIYETASLGDRVWVDSNANGVQDAGEVGKA
;
A
#
# COMPACT_ATOMS: atom_id res chain seq x y z
N GLY A 1 8.74 -3.29 37.46
CA GLY A 1 9.00 -4.73 37.34
C GLY A 1 9.84 -5.11 38.53
N SER A 2 10.53 -6.24 38.57
CA SER A 2 11.34 -6.61 39.74
C SER A 2 12.65 -7.30 39.34
N THR A 3 13.22 -6.93 38.19
CA THR A 3 14.53 -7.44 37.76
C THR A 3 15.21 -6.44 36.81
N ASP A 4 16.31 -5.86 37.27
CA ASP A 4 17.27 -4.92 36.63
C ASP A 4 17.80 -5.28 35.21
N THR A 5 17.25 -6.30 34.54
CA THR A 5 17.64 -6.70 33.18
C THR A 5 16.53 -6.54 32.16
N ASN A 6 15.30 -6.21 32.59
CA ASN A 6 14.10 -6.37 31.76
C ASN A 6 13.02 -5.30 31.98
N ASP A 7 13.24 -4.27 32.79
CA ASP A 7 12.27 -3.21 32.99
C ASP A 7 12.89 -1.82 33.11
N SER A 8 12.36 -0.90 32.29
CA SER A 8 12.74 0.51 32.28
C SER A 8 12.66 1.14 33.66
N ASP A 9 13.80 1.61 34.19
CA ASP A 9 13.88 2.37 35.43
C ASP A 9 13.41 3.82 35.26
N ALA A 10 13.32 4.29 34.01
CA ALA A 10 12.75 5.60 33.71
C ALA A 10 11.22 5.58 33.82
N ASN A 11 10.67 6.56 34.54
CA ASN A 11 9.23 6.78 34.64
C ASN A 11 8.64 7.11 33.25
N PRO A 12 7.66 6.35 32.73
CA PRO A 12 7.11 6.57 31.39
C PRO A 12 6.45 7.95 31.17
N GLY A 13 6.06 8.65 32.23
CA GLY A 13 5.45 9.99 32.14
C GLY A 13 6.43 11.15 32.22
N THR A 14 7.62 10.96 32.80
CA THR A 14 8.62 12.03 33.00
C THR A 14 9.94 11.78 32.30
N GLY A 15 10.25 10.53 31.94
CA GLY A 15 11.54 10.12 31.39
C GLY A 15 12.68 10.11 32.40
N GLU A 16 12.38 10.24 33.69
CA GLU A 16 13.37 10.34 34.77
C GLU A 16 13.41 9.05 35.59
N THR A 17 14.61 8.66 36.01
CA THR A 17 14.81 7.65 37.05
C THR A 17 14.66 8.28 38.44
N THR A 18 14.56 7.46 39.49
CA THR A 18 14.70 7.99 40.86
C THR A 18 16.15 8.38 41.17
N TYR A 19 16.36 9.23 42.16
CA TYR A 19 17.71 9.53 42.64
C TYR A 19 18.40 8.29 43.20
N THR A 20 19.67 8.12 42.84
CA THR A 20 20.59 7.15 43.44
C THR A 20 21.81 7.87 44.02
N THR A 21 22.50 7.22 44.96
CA THR A 21 23.74 7.72 45.56
C THR A 21 24.80 6.65 45.41
N LEU A 22 25.88 6.97 44.70
CA LEU A 22 27.02 6.07 44.53
C LEU A 22 28.12 6.41 45.53
N GLU A 23 28.73 5.38 46.09
CA GLU A 23 29.95 5.51 46.88
C GLU A 23 31.20 5.61 46.00
N SER A 24 32.29 6.12 46.58
CA SER A 24 33.58 6.23 45.88
C SER A 24 34.11 4.86 45.47
N GLY A 25 34.07 4.56 44.18
CA GLY A 25 34.52 3.28 43.60
C GLY A 25 33.39 2.31 43.27
N GLU A 26 32.14 2.69 43.48
CA GLU A 26 30.97 1.90 43.08
C GLU A 26 30.64 2.08 41.59
N SER A 27 30.17 1.00 40.97
CA SER A 27 29.59 0.99 39.63
C SER A 27 28.23 0.34 39.70
N ASP A 28 27.19 1.09 39.34
CA ASP A 28 25.83 0.60 39.23
C ASP A 28 25.39 0.65 37.76
N LEU A 29 25.15 -0.52 37.17
CA LEU A 29 24.74 -0.71 35.78
C LEU A 29 23.32 -1.28 35.67
N SER A 30 22.56 -1.29 36.78
CA SER A 30 21.17 -1.75 36.77
C SER A 30 20.25 -0.77 36.05
N TRP A 31 20.65 0.51 35.96
CA TRP A 31 19.84 1.59 35.39
C TRP A 31 19.64 1.42 33.89
N ASP A 32 18.43 1.05 33.49
CA ASP A 32 18.03 0.92 32.08
C ASP A 32 16.82 1.81 31.70
N MET A 33 16.64 2.03 30.40
CA MET A 33 15.50 2.78 29.85
C MET A 33 14.98 2.10 28.60
N GLY A 34 13.66 1.84 28.57
CA GLY A 34 12.95 1.44 27.36
C GLY A 34 12.47 2.67 26.59
N ILE A 35 12.77 2.75 25.30
CA ILE A 35 12.23 3.77 24.39
C ILE A 35 11.25 3.13 23.42
N VAL A 36 10.10 3.79 23.20
CA VAL A 36 9.15 3.42 22.14
C VAL A 36 9.41 4.33 20.96
N ALA A 37 9.73 3.75 19.80
CA ALA A 37 9.85 4.53 18.58
C ALA A 37 8.46 5.08 18.21
N THR A 38 8.40 6.35 17.83
CA THR A 38 7.19 6.91 17.22
C THR A 38 6.88 6.12 15.95
N PRO A 39 5.68 5.52 15.82
CA PRO A 39 5.32 4.82 14.60
C PRO A 39 5.43 5.72 13.38
N ALA A 40 5.92 5.17 12.28
CA ALA A 40 5.80 5.78 10.97
C ALA A 40 4.41 5.47 10.38
N ARG A 41 4.03 6.18 9.32
CA ARG A 41 2.80 5.96 8.58
C ARG A 41 3.11 5.78 7.10
N ILE A 42 2.48 4.77 6.49
CA ILE A 42 2.55 4.50 5.05
C ILE A 42 1.16 4.26 4.46
N GLY A 43 0.92 4.67 3.23
CA GLY A 43 -0.32 4.42 2.48
C GLY A 43 -0.54 5.51 1.43
N ASP A 44 -1.77 5.64 0.96
CA ASP A 44 -2.43 6.89 0.55
C ASP A 44 -3.78 6.54 -0.08
N ARG A 45 -3.81 6.18 -1.38
CA ARG A 45 -5.07 6.09 -2.12
C ARG A 45 -5.12 5.00 -3.19
N VAL A 46 -6.31 4.40 -3.32
CA VAL A 46 -6.70 3.60 -4.49
C VAL A 46 -7.77 4.36 -5.27
N TRP A 47 -7.57 4.57 -6.57
CA TRP A 47 -8.48 5.34 -7.40
C TRP A 47 -8.86 4.63 -8.71
N LEU A 48 -9.98 5.07 -9.27
CA LEU A 48 -10.46 4.67 -10.57
C LEU A 48 -9.77 5.50 -11.65
N ASP A 49 -8.72 4.94 -12.26
CA ASP A 49 -8.00 5.50 -13.40
C ASP A 49 -8.88 5.37 -14.65
N ALA A 50 -9.78 6.33 -14.85
CA ALA A 50 -10.86 6.23 -15.82
C ALA A 50 -10.35 6.30 -17.27
N ASN A 51 -9.13 6.80 -17.46
CA ASN A 51 -8.51 6.96 -18.78
C ASN A 51 -7.30 6.03 -18.99
N ALA A 52 -6.94 5.21 -17.99
CA ALA A 52 -5.86 4.25 -18.00
C ALA A 52 -4.47 4.86 -18.27
N ASN A 53 -4.21 6.07 -17.79
CA ASN A 53 -2.92 6.76 -17.98
C ASN A 53 -1.92 6.55 -16.83
N GLY A 54 -2.34 5.93 -15.73
CA GLY A 54 -1.54 5.68 -14.54
C GLY A 54 -1.28 6.91 -13.67
N VAL A 55 -2.08 7.96 -13.82
CA VAL A 55 -1.96 9.23 -13.10
C VAL A 55 -3.29 9.58 -12.45
N GLN A 56 -3.24 10.08 -11.22
CA GLN A 56 -4.40 10.60 -10.49
C GLN A 56 -4.88 11.91 -11.11
N ASP A 57 -5.91 11.83 -11.96
CA ASP A 57 -6.48 12.99 -12.61
C ASP A 57 -7.63 13.61 -11.80
N ALA A 58 -7.84 14.91 -12.03
CA ALA A 58 -8.93 15.64 -11.40
C ALA A 58 -10.30 15.07 -11.82
N GLY A 59 -11.08 14.62 -10.83
CA GLY A 59 -12.42 14.05 -11.04
C GLY A 59 -12.45 12.51 -11.00
N GLU A 60 -11.30 11.85 -10.92
CA GLU A 60 -11.23 10.42 -10.72
C GLU A 60 -11.58 10.04 -9.28
N ALA A 61 -12.51 9.09 -9.13
CA ALA A 61 -13.05 8.69 -7.85
C ALA A 61 -12.11 7.72 -7.12
N GLY A 62 -12.09 7.77 -5.80
CA GLY A 62 -11.48 6.70 -5.00
C GLY A 62 -12.30 5.41 -5.05
N VAL A 63 -11.63 4.27 -4.87
CA VAL A 63 -12.30 2.95 -4.87
C VAL A 63 -12.31 2.39 -3.47
N SER A 64 -13.52 2.15 -2.94
CA SER A 64 -13.72 1.64 -1.58
C SER A 64 -13.66 0.11 -1.50
N GLY A 65 -13.23 -0.41 -0.36
CA GLY A 65 -13.23 -1.83 -0.05
C GLY A 65 -12.16 -2.64 -0.77
N VAL A 66 -11.12 -1.98 -1.30
CA VAL A 66 -9.97 -2.64 -1.92
C VAL A 66 -9.06 -3.17 -0.82
N THR A 67 -8.75 -4.46 -0.87
CA THR A 67 -7.86 -5.11 0.10
C THR A 67 -6.41 -4.75 -0.20
N ILE A 68 -5.72 -4.25 0.83
CA ILE A 68 -4.30 -3.94 0.83
C ILE A 68 -3.61 -4.84 1.86
N GLU A 69 -2.53 -5.50 1.46
CA GLU A 69 -1.67 -6.29 2.35
C GLU A 69 -0.34 -5.56 2.55
N LEU A 70 0.07 -5.39 3.80
CA LEU A 70 1.39 -4.87 4.17
C LEU A 70 2.39 -6.02 4.29
N LYS A 71 3.55 -5.88 3.65
CA LYS A 71 4.65 -6.85 3.68
C LYS A 71 5.91 -6.25 4.29
N ASP A 72 6.63 -7.06 5.05
CA ASP A 72 7.96 -6.72 5.55
C ASP A 72 9.04 -6.83 4.45
N ALA A 73 10.28 -6.47 4.79
CA ALA A 73 11.44 -6.57 3.89
C ALA A 73 11.72 -7.99 3.36
N GLY A 74 11.20 -9.03 4.03
CA GLY A 74 11.29 -10.42 3.59
C GLY A 74 10.15 -10.85 2.66
N GLY A 75 9.18 -9.97 2.40
CA GLY A 75 7.98 -10.25 1.61
C GLY A 75 6.86 -10.95 2.40
N THR A 76 7.01 -11.10 3.72
CA THR A 76 6.00 -11.74 4.57
C THR A 76 4.87 -10.75 4.83
N VAL A 77 3.62 -11.19 4.68
CA VAL A 77 2.46 -10.37 5.05
C VAL A 77 2.40 -10.21 6.57
N ILE A 78 2.44 -8.98 7.03
CA ILE A 78 2.42 -8.60 8.46
C ILE A 78 1.19 -7.78 8.85
N GLY A 79 0.38 -7.38 7.88
CA GLY A 79 -0.85 -6.62 8.11
C GLY A 79 -1.75 -6.59 6.88
N SER A 80 -3.01 -6.21 7.08
CA SER A 80 -3.94 -5.95 6.00
C SER A 80 -4.97 -4.91 6.43
N THR A 81 -5.46 -4.14 5.46
CA THR A 81 -6.54 -3.17 5.62
C THR A 81 -7.40 -3.13 4.35
N THR A 82 -8.47 -2.36 4.39
CA THR A 82 -9.31 -2.07 3.22
C THR A 82 -9.48 -0.57 3.06
N THR A 83 -9.52 -0.11 1.81
CA THR A 83 -9.74 1.32 1.52
C THR A 83 -11.10 1.82 1.98
N ASP A 84 -11.13 3.07 2.43
CA ASP A 84 -12.35 3.75 2.89
C ASP A 84 -13.25 4.20 1.72
N ALA A 85 -14.33 4.95 2.01
CA ALA A 85 -15.27 5.42 1.00
C ALA A 85 -14.65 6.39 -0.04
N SER A 86 -13.53 7.02 0.30
CA SER A 86 -12.77 7.93 -0.55
C SER A 86 -11.59 7.23 -1.24
N GLY A 87 -11.44 5.91 -1.04
CA GLY A 87 -10.32 5.13 -1.57
C GLY A 87 -9.06 5.19 -0.72
N ASN A 88 -9.08 5.83 0.45
CA ASN A 88 -7.88 6.05 1.25
C ASN A 88 -7.58 4.86 2.16
N TYR A 89 -6.31 4.64 2.46
CA TYR A 89 -5.86 3.66 3.44
C TYR A 89 -4.52 4.07 4.06
N PHE A 90 -4.19 3.52 5.24
CA PHE A 90 -2.88 3.70 5.85
C PHE A 90 -2.56 2.55 6.82
N PHE A 91 -1.27 2.40 7.11
CA PHE A 91 -0.73 1.56 8.18
C PHE A 91 0.16 2.41 9.09
N ASP A 92 0.02 2.22 10.40
CA ASP A 92 1.02 2.69 11.37
C ASP A 92 2.02 1.55 11.59
N VAL A 93 3.30 1.80 11.30
CA VAL A 93 4.38 0.80 11.27
C VAL A 93 5.58 1.22 12.11
N GLU A 94 6.39 0.27 12.53
CA GLU A 94 7.70 0.59 13.09
C GLU A 94 8.65 1.12 12.00
N PRO A 95 9.74 1.82 12.35
CA PRO A 95 10.75 2.19 11.36
C PRO A 95 11.31 0.95 10.69
N GLY A 96 11.34 0.94 9.37
CA GLY A 96 11.71 -0.25 8.62
C GLY A 96 11.46 -0.14 7.13
N THR A 97 11.64 -1.27 6.44
CA THR A 97 11.42 -1.39 5.01
C THR A 97 10.20 -2.27 4.75
N TYR A 98 9.30 -1.78 3.90
CA TYR A 98 8.00 -2.38 3.63
C TYR A 98 7.65 -2.32 2.15
N SER A 99 6.71 -3.15 1.73
CA SER A 99 5.99 -2.98 0.47
C SER A 99 4.52 -3.32 0.69
N ILE A 100 3.67 -2.94 -0.27
CA ILE A 100 2.27 -3.31 -0.25
C ILE A 100 1.91 -4.23 -1.40
N ALA A 101 0.87 -5.03 -1.21
CA ALA A 101 0.21 -5.75 -2.29
C ALA A 101 -1.25 -5.34 -2.37
N VAL A 102 -1.72 -5.08 -3.59
CA VAL A 102 -3.09 -4.65 -3.88
C VAL A 102 -3.78 -5.73 -4.69
N THR A 103 -4.92 -6.19 -4.19
CA THR A 103 -5.78 -7.10 -4.95
C THR A 103 -6.87 -6.28 -5.63
N ALA A 104 -6.76 -6.12 -6.96
CA ALA A 104 -7.79 -5.46 -7.74
C ALA A 104 -9.15 -6.18 -7.56
N PRO A 105 -10.25 -5.45 -7.32
CA PRO A 105 -11.59 -6.04 -7.28
C PRO A 105 -11.96 -6.72 -8.61
N ALA A 106 -12.91 -7.65 -8.56
CA ALA A 106 -13.38 -8.33 -9.76
C ALA A 106 -13.91 -7.32 -10.80
N GLY A 107 -13.42 -7.44 -12.05
CA GLY A 107 -13.76 -6.52 -13.15
C GLY A 107 -12.75 -5.39 -13.35
N PHE A 108 -11.79 -5.21 -12.43
CA PHE A 108 -10.74 -4.22 -12.51
C PHE A 108 -9.38 -4.86 -12.78
N VAL A 109 -8.48 -4.06 -13.34
CA VAL A 109 -7.06 -4.35 -13.47
C VAL A 109 -6.25 -3.16 -12.96
N VAL A 110 -5.02 -3.41 -12.52
CA VAL A 110 -4.08 -2.38 -12.10
C VAL A 110 -3.54 -1.63 -13.33
N THR A 111 -3.38 -0.32 -13.21
CA THR A 111 -2.79 0.55 -14.24
C THR A 111 -1.26 0.38 -14.34
N GLY A 112 -0.61 1.13 -15.23
CA GLY A 112 0.84 1.11 -15.36
C GLY A 112 1.53 1.75 -14.15
N GLN A 113 2.61 1.12 -13.68
CA GLN A 113 3.42 1.62 -12.57
C GLN A 113 4.28 2.84 -12.97
N ASN A 114 4.38 3.83 -12.08
CA ASN A 114 5.26 5.00 -12.13
C ASN A 114 5.15 5.81 -13.44
N LEU A 115 3.91 6.07 -13.88
CA LEU A 115 3.60 6.83 -15.10
C LEU A 115 3.42 8.33 -14.81
N GLY A 116 3.49 9.18 -15.83
CA GLY A 116 3.30 10.64 -15.66
C GLY A 116 4.45 11.40 -15.00
N GLY A 117 5.35 10.72 -14.30
CA GLY A 117 6.62 11.28 -13.79
C GLY A 117 6.48 12.16 -12.54
N ASN A 118 5.42 11.95 -11.77
CA ASN A 118 5.20 12.61 -10.48
C ASN A 118 4.74 11.58 -9.45
N GLU A 119 5.67 11.20 -8.57
CA GLU A 119 5.52 10.18 -7.51
C GLU A 119 4.35 10.44 -6.56
N ALA A 120 3.87 11.68 -6.44
CA ALA A 120 2.73 12.01 -5.56
C ALA A 120 1.37 11.77 -6.23
N THR A 121 1.35 11.31 -7.48
CA THR A 121 0.13 11.18 -8.28
C THR A 121 0.14 9.99 -9.24
N ASP A 122 1.20 9.20 -9.28
CA ASP A 122 1.25 8.02 -10.12
C ASP A 122 0.76 6.78 -9.36
N SER A 123 0.84 5.62 -10.00
CA SER A 123 0.50 4.34 -9.39
C SER A 123 1.78 3.59 -9.06
N ASP A 124 1.93 3.13 -7.83
CA ASP A 124 3.12 2.41 -7.38
C ASP A 124 3.04 0.91 -7.62
N ILE A 125 1.87 0.41 -8.02
CA ILE A 125 1.63 -1.04 -8.12
C ILE A 125 2.01 -1.56 -9.50
N ASP A 126 2.95 -2.51 -9.54
CA ASP A 126 3.29 -3.27 -10.74
C ASP A 126 2.10 -4.15 -11.15
N PRO A 127 1.50 -3.95 -12.34
CA PRO A 127 0.33 -4.71 -12.79
C PRO A 127 0.61 -6.20 -13.02
N ALA A 128 1.88 -6.62 -13.16
CA ALA A 128 2.25 -8.02 -13.32
C ALA A 128 2.26 -8.79 -11.99
N THR A 129 2.58 -8.10 -10.88
CA THR A 129 2.77 -8.73 -9.56
C THR A 129 1.70 -8.33 -8.55
N GLY A 130 1.03 -7.20 -8.76
CA GLY A 130 0.12 -6.58 -7.81
C GLY A 130 0.83 -6.00 -6.59
N MET A 131 2.13 -5.68 -6.70
CA MET A 131 2.97 -5.21 -5.60
C MET A 131 3.61 -3.86 -5.89
N SER A 132 3.86 -3.08 -4.84
CA SER A 132 4.70 -1.89 -4.92
C SER A 132 6.19 -2.24 -4.86
N ASP A 133 7.03 -1.27 -5.23
CA ASP A 133 8.43 -1.26 -4.79
C ASP A 133 8.53 -1.12 -3.25
N THR A 134 9.72 -1.39 -2.71
CA THR A 134 9.94 -1.27 -1.27
C THR A 134 10.19 0.18 -0.86
N VAL A 135 9.50 0.63 0.17
CA VAL A 135 9.72 1.92 0.84
C VAL A 135 10.43 1.70 2.18
N THR A 136 11.32 2.62 2.57
CA THR A 136 11.94 2.62 3.91
C THR A 136 11.52 3.87 4.66
N VAL A 137 10.98 3.70 5.87
CA VAL A 137 10.48 4.79 6.70
C VAL A 137 11.21 4.87 8.03
N ALA A 138 11.53 6.09 8.47
CA ALA A 138 12.10 6.39 9.77
C ALA A 138 11.01 6.61 10.84
N ALA A 139 11.41 6.65 12.12
CA ALA A 139 10.47 6.89 13.23
C ALA A 139 9.73 8.23 13.08
N GLY A 140 8.41 8.17 13.14
CA GLY A 140 7.52 9.33 12.97
C GLY A 140 7.41 9.85 11.53
N GLU A 141 8.00 9.18 10.55
CA GLU A 141 7.85 9.55 9.14
C GLU A 141 6.42 9.28 8.65
N THR A 142 5.91 10.12 7.75
CA THR A 142 4.66 9.89 7.03
C THR A 142 4.98 9.87 5.55
N ASN A 143 4.91 8.69 4.95
CA ASN A 143 5.00 8.49 3.51
C ASN A 143 3.58 8.25 2.98
N LEU A 144 3.11 9.12 2.10
CA LEU A 144 1.79 9.03 1.48
C LEU A 144 1.91 8.95 -0.05
N ASP A 145 2.91 8.19 -0.50
CA ASP A 145 3.25 8.00 -1.91
C ASP A 145 3.09 6.51 -2.28
N LEU A 146 2.14 5.80 -1.66
CA LEU A 146 1.83 4.41 -2.01
C LEU A 146 0.41 4.33 -2.55
N ASP A 147 0.28 4.60 -3.83
CA ASP A 147 -0.96 4.75 -4.54
C ASP A 147 -1.21 3.60 -5.52
N ALA A 148 -2.48 3.28 -5.78
CA ALA A 148 -2.86 2.25 -6.75
C ALA A 148 -3.98 2.71 -7.69
N GLY A 149 -3.64 2.85 -8.97
CA GLY A 149 -4.62 3.13 -10.00
C GLY A 149 -5.21 1.83 -10.53
N ILE A 150 -6.54 1.74 -10.59
CA ILE A 150 -7.23 0.60 -11.19
C ILE A 150 -8.26 1.07 -12.21
N TYR A 151 -8.49 0.27 -13.25
CA TYR A 151 -9.46 0.59 -14.30
C TYR A 151 -10.27 -0.62 -14.73
N GLU A 152 -11.48 -0.38 -15.23
CA GLU A 152 -12.33 -1.43 -15.80
C GLU A 152 -11.88 -1.75 -17.23
N THR A 153 -11.75 -3.04 -17.56
CA THR A 153 -11.50 -3.44 -18.95
C THR A 153 -12.80 -3.41 -19.75
N ALA A 154 -12.87 -2.61 -20.80
CA ALA A 154 -13.90 -2.77 -21.82
C ALA A 154 -13.52 -3.91 -22.78
N SER A 155 -14.50 -4.71 -23.18
CA SER A 155 -14.35 -5.65 -24.29
C SER A 155 -15.15 -5.16 -25.49
N LEU A 156 -14.54 -5.23 -26.68
CA LEU A 156 -15.23 -4.97 -27.94
C LEU A 156 -15.06 -6.19 -28.84
N GLY A 157 -16.16 -6.88 -29.11
CA GLY A 157 -16.19 -8.03 -30.01
C GLY A 157 -17.44 -8.88 -29.81
N ASP A 158 -17.84 -9.58 -30.87
CA ASP A 158 -18.83 -10.65 -30.80
C ASP A 158 -18.46 -11.75 -31.82
N ARG A 159 -18.54 -11.42 -33.13
CA ARG A 159 -18.20 -12.37 -34.20
C ARG A 159 -17.77 -11.68 -35.49
N VAL A 160 -16.74 -12.22 -36.15
CA VAL A 160 -16.47 -11.95 -37.57
C VAL A 160 -17.21 -13.01 -38.39
N TRP A 161 -18.03 -12.62 -39.37
CA TRP A 161 -18.70 -13.55 -40.29
C TRP A 161 -18.37 -13.23 -41.74
N VAL A 162 -18.50 -14.22 -42.62
CA VAL A 162 -18.42 -14.00 -44.07
C VAL A 162 -19.78 -13.54 -44.56
N ASP A 163 -19.91 -12.26 -44.86
CA ASP A 163 -21.07 -11.68 -45.55
C ASP A 163 -21.08 -12.21 -47.00
N SER A 164 -21.81 -13.30 -47.19
CA SER A 164 -21.79 -14.07 -48.44
C SER A 164 -22.73 -13.47 -49.49
N ASN A 165 -23.67 -12.62 -49.06
CA ASN A 165 -24.65 -11.98 -49.93
C ASN A 165 -24.45 -10.46 -50.05
N ALA A 166 -23.41 -9.91 -49.40
CA ALA A 166 -23.01 -8.52 -49.40
C ALA A 166 -24.08 -7.53 -48.89
N ASN A 167 -24.93 -7.96 -47.95
CA ASN A 167 -26.02 -7.13 -47.43
C ASN A 167 -25.68 -6.38 -46.13
N GLY A 168 -24.50 -6.64 -45.54
CA GLY A 168 -24.07 -6.03 -44.29
C GLY A 168 -24.85 -6.48 -43.05
N VAL A 169 -25.62 -7.56 -43.13
CA VAL A 169 -26.40 -8.17 -42.05
C VAL A 169 -25.87 -9.58 -41.81
N GLN A 170 -25.79 -9.99 -40.55
CA GLN A 170 -25.48 -11.38 -40.24
C GLN A 170 -26.72 -12.26 -40.48
N ASP A 171 -26.68 -13.08 -41.52
CA ASP A 171 -27.78 -13.97 -41.86
C ASP A 171 -27.63 -15.39 -41.28
N ALA A 172 -28.76 -16.07 -41.11
CA ALA A 172 -28.79 -17.47 -40.69
C ALA A 172 -28.11 -18.38 -41.73
N GLY A 173 -26.91 -18.85 -41.43
CA GLY A 173 -26.09 -19.71 -42.31
C GLY A 173 -24.73 -19.13 -42.67
N GLU A 174 -24.49 -17.86 -42.35
CA GLU A 174 -23.17 -17.26 -42.54
C GLU A 174 -22.21 -17.74 -41.46
N VAL A 175 -21.11 -18.35 -41.93
CA VAL A 175 -20.12 -18.95 -41.04
C VAL A 175 -19.24 -17.89 -40.42
N GLY A 176 -18.98 -18.07 -39.12
CA GLY A 176 -17.98 -17.29 -38.42
C GLY A 176 -16.59 -17.53 -39.03
N LYS A 177 -15.83 -16.46 -39.20
CA LYS A 177 -14.40 -16.49 -39.46
C LYS A 177 -13.67 -16.44 -38.11
N ALA A 178 -12.80 -17.43 -37.89
CA ALA A 178 -11.80 -17.39 -36.82
C ALA A 178 -10.62 -16.52 -37.22
#